data_AF-A0A0A9ZFA4-F1
#
_entry.id   AF-A0A0A9ZFA4-F1
#
_cell.length_a   1.000
_cell.length_b   1.000
_cell.length_c   1.000
_cell.angle_alpha   90.00
_cell.angle_beta   90.00
_cell.angle_gamma   90.00
#
_symmetry.space_group_name_H-M   'P 1'
#
loop_
_entity.id
_entity.type
_entity.pdbx_description
1 polymer ?
#
loop_
_entity_poly.entity_id
_entity_poly.type
_entity_poly.pdbx_seq_one_letter_code
_entity_poly.pdbx_strand_id
1 'polypeptide(L)'
;MSQPEVLLALRKLAQKKHVSQEDFAEFNKFVDDLSYDQMESLVSDRLDMADGLQIISYLFTGLSMKNTSQKKRIKLFEYLLKETQEKDLSPRCVSGILTWLAIESINCRSPHLIRVCDMCVDFVAKTANLKEQDGTSCCPK
;
A
#
# COMPACT_ATOMS: atom_id res chain seq x y z
N MET A 1 15.59 -8.77 12.51
CA MET A 1 15.93 -8.88 11.09
C MET A 1 16.12 -7.47 10.54
N SER A 2 17.18 -7.27 9.78
CA SER A 2 17.42 -6.11 8.94
C SER A 2 16.50 -6.13 7.71
N GLN A 3 16.32 -4.97 7.08
CA GLN A 3 15.41 -4.79 5.96
C GLN A 3 15.72 -5.70 4.74
N PRO A 4 17.00 -5.94 4.35
CA PRO A 4 17.32 -6.91 3.30
C PRO A 4 16.94 -8.36 3.64
N GLU A 5 17.06 -8.77 4.91
CA GLU A 5 16.65 -10.10 5.37
C GLU A 5 15.12 -10.26 5.30
N VAL A 6 14.37 -9.21 5.65
CA VAL A 6 12.90 -9.19 5.54
C VAL A 6 12.47 -9.35 4.08
N LEU A 7 13.04 -8.58 3.16
CA LEU A 7 12.75 -8.68 1.72
C LEU A 7 13.11 -10.06 1.15
N LEU A 8 14.25 -10.64 1.57
CA LEU A 8 14.68 -11.96 1.13
C LEU A 8 13.78 -13.08 1.66
N ALA A 9 13.37 -13.01 2.92
CA ALA A 9 12.43 -13.96 3.53
C ALA A 9 11.04 -13.87 2.88
N LEU A 10 10.51 -12.65 2.67
CA LEU A 10 9.23 -12.42 2.02
C LEU A 10 9.20 -13.08 0.62
N ARG A 11 10.23 -12.85 -0.21
CA ARG A 11 10.33 -13.45 -1.55
C ARG A 11 10.41 -14.98 -1.48
N LYS A 12 11.24 -15.54 -0.61
CA LYS A 12 11.40 -17.01 -0.47
C LYS A 12 10.11 -17.70 -0.05
N LEU A 13 9.37 -17.13 0.91
CA LEU A 13 8.09 -17.69 1.37
C LEU A 13 6.99 -17.48 0.32
N ALA A 14 6.93 -16.31 -0.33
CA ALA A 14 5.96 -16.03 -1.38
C ALA A 14 6.11 -16.93 -2.62
N GLN A 15 7.31 -17.44 -2.91
CA GLN A 15 7.56 -18.45 -3.95
C GLN A 15 6.97 -19.83 -3.58
N LYS A 16 6.98 -20.19 -2.29
CA LYS A 16 6.48 -21.47 -1.80
C LYS A 16 4.98 -21.50 -1.48
N LYS A 17 4.32 -20.33 -1.35
CA LYS A 17 2.93 -20.17 -0.86
C LYS A 17 1.82 -20.97 -1.59
N HIS A 18 2.15 -21.66 -2.68
CA HIS A 18 1.26 -22.52 -3.47
C HIS A 18 1.64 -24.01 -3.46
N VAL A 19 2.72 -24.39 -2.75
CA VAL A 19 3.24 -25.78 -2.68
C VAL A 19 2.42 -26.63 -1.70
N SER A 20 2.11 -26.09 -0.52
CA SER A 20 1.29 -26.76 0.49
C SER A 20 0.49 -25.75 1.34
N GLN A 21 -0.45 -26.26 2.14
CA GLN A 21 -1.13 -25.44 3.16
C GLN A 21 -0.17 -25.00 4.29
N GLU A 22 0.90 -25.77 4.54
CA GLU A 22 1.90 -25.46 5.56
C GLU A 22 2.81 -24.30 5.10
N ASP A 23 3.27 -24.33 3.85
CA ASP A 23 4.01 -23.21 3.24
C ASP A 23 3.16 -21.92 3.19
N PHE A 24 1.85 -22.05 2.90
CA PHE A 24 0.92 -20.91 2.95
C PHE A 24 0.71 -20.39 4.38
N ALA A 25 0.65 -21.28 5.38
CA ALA A 25 0.56 -20.89 6.78
C ALA A 25 1.85 -20.24 7.30
N GLU A 26 3.04 -20.71 6.89
CA GLU A 26 4.33 -20.08 7.19
C GLU A 26 4.42 -18.69 6.58
N PHE A 27 4.10 -18.56 5.28
CA PHE A 27 4.04 -17.28 4.57
C PHE A 27 3.08 -16.29 5.24
N ASN A 28 1.85 -16.73 5.56
CA ASN A 28 0.87 -15.88 6.21
C ASN A 28 1.31 -15.48 7.63
N LYS A 29 1.90 -16.39 8.39
CA LYS A 29 2.45 -16.07 9.72
C LYS A 29 3.55 -15.03 9.62
N PHE A 30 4.51 -15.20 8.71
CA PHE A 30 5.60 -14.26 8.52
C PHE A 30 5.10 -12.85 8.23
N VAL A 31 4.11 -12.70 7.34
CA VAL A 31 3.51 -11.39 7.01
C VAL A 31 2.60 -10.86 8.14
N ASP A 32 1.84 -11.73 8.82
CA ASP A 32 1.09 -11.38 10.04
C ASP A 32 2.01 -10.91 11.19
N ASP A 33 3.28 -11.30 11.22
CA ASP A 33 4.27 -10.94 12.26
C ASP A 33 5.06 -9.64 11.96
N LEU A 34 5.15 -9.16 10.70
CA LEU A 34 5.89 -7.94 10.33
C LEU A 34 5.38 -6.66 11.04
N SER A 35 6.26 -5.77 11.50
CA SER A 35 5.84 -4.45 12.01
C SER A 35 5.33 -3.53 10.89
N TYR A 36 4.57 -2.48 11.26
CA TYR A 36 4.14 -1.45 10.30
C TYR A 36 5.38 -0.83 9.61
N ASP A 37 6.37 -0.41 10.39
CA ASP A 37 7.62 0.18 9.93
C ASP A 37 8.33 -0.70 8.87
N GLN A 38 8.39 -2.03 9.09
CA GLN A 38 8.95 -2.98 8.13
C GLN A 38 8.14 -3.05 6.83
N MET A 39 6.81 -3.04 6.92
CA MET A 39 5.92 -3.06 5.76
C MET A 39 6.00 -1.75 4.96
N GLU A 40 6.03 -0.61 5.65
CA GLU A 40 6.15 0.73 5.05
C GLU A 40 7.52 0.91 4.40
N SER A 41 8.62 0.52 5.06
CA SER A 41 9.95 0.45 4.43
C SER A 41 9.97 -0.49 3.22
N LEU A 42 9.34 -1.68 3.30
CA LEU A 42 9.31 -2.62 2.16
C LEU A 42 8.60 -2.05 0.93
N VAL A 43 7.59 -1.20 1.14
CA VAL A 43 6.95 -0.45 0.07
C VAL A 43 7.90 0.65 -0.44
N SER A 44 8.34 1.56 0.43
CA SER A 44 9.15 2.72 0.04
C SER A 44 10.48 2.33 -0.66
N ASP A 45 11.14 1.26 -0.22
CA ASP A 45 12.40 0.76 -0.80
C ASP A 45 12.22 0.15 -2.21
N ARG A 46 10.98 -0.26 -2.55
CA ARG A 46 10.68 -1.07 -3.74
C ARG A 46 9.68 -0.45 -4.70
N LEU A 47 8.99 0.64 -4.34
CA LEU A 47 7.80 1.12 -5.07
C LEU A 47 8.09 1.41 -6.55
N ASP A 48 9.17 2.13 -6.82
CA ASP A 48 9.63 2.45 -8.18
C ASP A 48 10.53 1.38 -8.81
N MET A 49 10.80 0.28 -8.09
CA MET A 49 11.55 -0.86 -8.62
C MET A 49 10.62 -1.78 -9.42
N ALA A 50 11.19 -2.52 -10.38
CA ALA A 50 10.43 -3.39 -11.28
C ALA A 50 9.58 -4.48 -10.60
N ASP A 51 9.82 -4.78 -9.32
CA ASP A 51 9.05 -5.71 -8.49
C ASP A 51 8.17 -5.06 -7.41
N GLY A 52 8.07 -3.72 -7.32
CA GLY A 52 7.34 -3.02 -6.25
C GLY A 52 5.89 -3.47 -6.10
N LEU A 53 5.14 -3.52 -7.20
CA LEU A 53 3.76 -4.03 -7.23
C LEU A 53 3.68 -5.52 -6.83
N GLN A 54 4.74 -6.30 -7.05
CA GLN A 54 4.78 -7.71 -6.66
C GLN A 54 5.04 -7.86 -5.15
N ILE A 55 5.84 -6.99 -4.55
CA ILE A 55 6.03 -6.91 -3.09
C ILE A 55 4.74 -6.47 -2.40
N ILE A 56 4.05 -5.45 -2.91
CA ILE A 56 2.71 -5.04 -2.44
C ILE A 56 1.73 -6.21 -2.49
N SER A 57 1.67 -6.92 -3.62
CA SER A 57 0.84 -8.13 -3.78
C SER A 57 1.19 -9.21 -2.74
N TYR A 58 2.45 -9.42 -2.41
CA TYR A 58 2.84 -10.39 -1.36
C TYR A 58 2.39 -9.95 0.03
N LEU A 59 2.55 -8.67 0.38
CA LEU A 59 2.07 -8.14 1.67
C LEU A 59 0.55 -8.29 1.81
N PHE A 60 -0.22 -7.93 0.79
CA PHE A 60 -1.68 -8.15 0.82
C PHE A 60 -2.09 -9.63 0.74
N THR A 61 -1.34 -10.50 0.06
CA THR A 61 -1.64 -11.95 0.06
C THR A 61 -1.43 -12.56 1.44
N GLY A 62 -0.34 -12.19 2.13
CA GLY A 62 0.06 -12.85 3.38
C GLY A 62 -0.70 -12.41 4.63
N LEU A 63 -1.24 -11.18 4.65
CA LEU A 63 -2.05 -10.71 5.76
C LEU A 63 -3.34 -11.53 5.90
N SER A 64 -3.57 -12.21 7.00
CA SER A 64 -4.76 -13.04 7.15
C SER A 64 -6.07 -12.21 7.33
N MET A 65 -7.22 -12.88 7.33
CA MET A 65 -8.53 -12.23 7.58
C MET A 65 -8.83 -12.00 9.07
N LYS A 66 -7.85 -12.21 9.96
CA LYS A 66 -7.97 -11.94 11.41
C LYS A 66 -8.09 -10.43 11.68
N ASN A 67 -8.81 -10.03 12.72
CA ASN A 67 -9.03 -8.62 13.06
C ASN A 67 -7.72 -7.80 13.30
N THR A 68 -6.61 -8.44 13.68
CA THR A 68 -5.28 -7.83 13.80
C THR A 68 -4.68 -7.52 12.43
N SER A 69 -4.65 -8.52 11.56
CA SER A 69 -4.13 -8.46 10.19
C SER A 69 -4.95 -7.53 9.30
N GLN A 70 -6.27 -7.43 9.55
CA GLN A 70 -7.15 -6.43 8.93
C GLN A 70 -6.71 -4.99 9.28
N LYS A 71 -6.23 -4.71 10.49
CA LYS A 71 -5.66 -3.38 10.81
C LYS A 71 -4.39 -3.08 10.02
N LYS A 72 -3.51 -4.08 9.82
CA LYS A 72 -2.33 -3.96 8.94
C LYS A 72 -2.72 -3.78 7.48
N ARG A 73 -3.74 -4.50 7.00
CA ARG A 73 -4.30 -4.41 5.63
C ARG A 73 -4.77 -2.99 5.32
N ILE A 74 -5.53 -2.38 6.24
CA ILE A 74 -5.97 -0.99 6.10
C ILE A 74 -4.82 0.00 6.26
N LYS A 75 -3.87 -0.22 7.17
CA LYS A 75 -2.70 0.67 7.31
C LYS A 75 -1.81 0.69 6.06
N LEU A 76 -1.59 -0.47 5.44
CA LEU A 76 -0.90 -0.58 4.15
C LEU A 76 -1.67 0.13 3.02
N PHE A 77 -3.01 0.06 3.03
CA PHE A 77 -3.88 0.79 2.10
C PHE A 77 -3.74 2.32 2.27
N GLU A 78 -3.84 2.81 3.51
CA GLU A 78 -3.65 4.23 3.86
C GLU A 78 -2.26 4.73 3.43
N TYR A 79 -1.22 3.93 3.67
CA TYR A 79 0.15 4.24 3.29
C TYR A 79 0.33 4.33 1.78
N LEU A 80 -0.20 3.36 1.01
CA LEU A 80 -0.09 3.34 -0.44
C LEU A 80 -0.81 4.50 -1.12
N LEU A 81 -1.98 4.93 -0.60
CA LEU A 81 -2.63 6.16 -1.06
C LEU A 81 -1.73 7.39 -0.80
N LYS A 82 -1.15 7.49 0.40
CA LYS A 82 -0.25 8.59 0.77
C LYS A 82 0.99 8.64 -0.13
N GLU A 83 1.60 7.50 -0.42
CA GLU A 83 2.74 7.38 -1.34
C GLU A 83 2.37 7.86 -2.75
N THR A 84 1.18 7.52 -3.27
CA THR A 84 0.68 8.03 -4.57
C THR A 84 0.30 9.53 -4.57
N GLN A 85 0.22 10.16 -3.39
CA GLN A 85 0.01 11.61 -3.25
C GLN A 85 1.33 12.38 -3.10
N GLU A 86 2.28 11.85 -2.32
CA GLU A 86 3.45 12.61 -1.85
C GLU A 86 4.73 12.37 -2.68
N LYS A 87 4.79 11.30 -3.48
CA LYS A 87 5.94 10.97 -4.34
C LYS A 87 5.61 11.15 -5.82
N ASP A 88 6.61 11.58 -6.60
CA ASP A 88 6.55 11.66 -8.06
C ASP A 88 6.71 10.26 -8.69
N LEU A 89 5.73 9.38 -8.42
CA LEU A 89 5.70 8.02 -8.91
C LEU A 89 5.27 7.99 -10.38
N SER A 90 5.90 7.14 -11.20
CA SER A 90 5.52 7.02 -12.61
C SER A 90 4.02 6.68 -12.77
N PRO A 91 3.30 7.18 -13.79
CA PRO A 91 1.86 6.92 -13.97
C PRO A 91 1.50 5.43 -14.05
N ARG A 92 2.45 4.58 -14.51
CA ARG A 92 2.31 3.12 -14.52
C ARG A 92 2.35 2.54 -13.09
N CYS A 93 3.20 3.06 -12.21
CA CYS A 93 3.26 2.67 -10.81
C CYS A 93 1.96 3.08 -10.10
N VAL A 94 1.55 4.35 -10.21
CA VAL A 94 0.29 4.88 -9.63
C VAL A 94 -0.92 4.05 -10.09
N SER A 95 -1.06 3.81 -11.39
CA SER A 95 -2.14 2.98 -11.95
C SER A 95 -2.12 1.54 -11.40
N GLY A 96 -0.93 0.94 -11.25
CA GLY A 96 -0.79 -0.40 -10.67
C GLY A 96 -1.15 -0.46 -9.18
N ILE A 97 -0.79 0.56 -8.40
CA ILE A 97 -1.15 0.69 -6.98
C ILE A 97 -2.67 0.85 -6.87
N LEU A 98 -3.26 1.83 -7.56
CA LEU A 98 -4.70 2.10 -7.52
C LEU A 98 -5.53 0.88 -7.97
N THR A 99 -5.05 0.12 -8.96
CA THR A 99 -5.67 -1.15 -9.38
C THR A 99 -5.66 -2.18 -8.24
N TRP A 100 -4.53 -2.34 -7.53
CA TRP A 100 -4.45 -3.24 -6.37
C TRP A 100 -5.34 -2.79 -5.21
N LEU A 101 -5.38 -1.49 -4.91
CA LEU A 101 -6.25 -0.91 -3.90
C LEU A 101 -7.74 -1.08 -4.24
N ALA A 102 -8.11 -0.95 -5.52
CA ALA A 102 -9.48 -1.21 -5.98
C ALA A 102 -9.90 -2.67 -5.76
N ILE A 103 -9.04 -3.63 -6.10
CA ILE A 103 -9.27 -5.06 -5.82
C ILE A 103 -9.39 -5.31 -4.31
N GLU A 104 -8.50 -4.72 -3.51
CA GLU A 104 -8.44 -4.92 -2.06
C GLU A 104 -9.64 -4.30 -1.32
N SER A 105 -10.25 -3.25 -1.88
CA SER A 105 -11.44 -2.60 -1.32
C SER A 105 -12.60 -3.58 -1.11
N ILE A 106 -12.70 -4.63 -1.94
CA ILE A 106 -13.74 -5.67 -1.87
C ILE A 106 -13.67 -6.46 -0.54
N ASN A 107 -12.48 -6.59 0.04
CA ASN A 107 -12.27 -7.29 1.32
C ASN A 107 -12.49 -6.38 2.55
N CYS A 108 -12.63 -5.06 2.34
CA CYS A 108 -12.65 -4.07 3.40
C CYS A 108 -14.07 -3.90 3.98
N ARG A 109 -14.20 -3.91 5.32
CA ARG A 109 -15.47 -3.61 6.00
C ARG A 109 -15.85 -2.13 5.81
N SER A 110 -17.15 -1.83 5.77
CA SER A 110 -17.68 -0.48 5.49
C SER A 110 -17.03 0.67 6.29
N PRO A 111 -16.73 0.56 7.60
CA PRO A 111 -16.05 1.63 8.34
C PRO A 111 -14.64 1.95 7.83
N HIS A 112 -13.96 0.99 7.21
CA HIS A 112 -12.65 1.20 6.58
C HIS A 112 -12.79 1.79 5.16
N LEU A 113 -13.81 1.38 4.41
CA LEU A 113 -14.13 1.98 3.11
C LEU A 113 -14.52 3.45 3.23
N ILE A 114 -15.35 3.80 4.22
CA ILE A 114 -15.69 5.21 4.53
C ILE A 114 -14.41 6.02 4.79
N ARG A 115 -13.53 5.53 5.68
CA ARG A 115 -12.25 6.18 5.99
C ARG A 115 -11.32 6.34 4.77
N VAL A 116 -11.36 5.41 3.81
CA VAL A 116 -10.64 5.53 2.53
C VAL A 116 -11.27 6.61 1.64
N CYS A 117 -12.61 6.66 1.54
CA CYS A 117 -13.32 7.73 0.85
C CYS A 117 -13.02 9.11 1.46
N ASP A 118 -13.01 9.22 2.79
CA ASP A 118 -12.68 10.45 3.52
C ASP A 118 -11.27 10.95 3.13
N MET A 119 -10.27 10.07 3.10
CA MET A 119 -8.91 10.41 2.64
C MET A 119 -8.87 10.89 1.18
N CYS A 120 -9.66 10.31 0.29
CA CYS A 120 -9.76 10.76 -1.10
C CYS A 120 -10.41 12.14 -1.22
N VAL A 121 -11.43 12.44 -0.40
CA VAL A 121 -12.06 13.78 -0.34
C VAL A 121 -11.07 14.81 0.21
N ASP A 122 -10.35 14.47 1.28
CA ASP A 122 -9.28 15.28 1.86
C ASP A 122 -8.18 15.62 0.85
N PHE A 123 -7.79 14.65 0.01
CA PHE A 123 -6.80 14.84 -1.06
C PHE A 123 -7.29 15.79 -2.16
N VAL A 124 -8.54 15.62 -2.63
CA VAL A 124 -9.14 16.49 -3.64
C VAL A 124 -9.29 17.92 -3.12
N ALA A 125 -9.70 18.11 -1.86
CA ALA A 125 -9.78 19.42 -1.23
C ALA A 125 -8.40 20.11 -1.14
N LYS A 126 -7.35 19.39 -0.73
CA LYS A 126 -5.98 19.91 -0.66
C LYS A 126 -5.44 20.30 -2.04
N THR A 127 -5.68 19.49 -3.08
CA THR A 127 -5.22 19.77 -4.45
C THR A 127 -6.04 20.83 -5.19
N ALA A 128 -7.28 21.10 -4.78
CA ALA A 128 -8.04 22.28 -5.23
C ALA A 128 -7.42 23.56 -4.66
N ASN A 129 -7.25 23.64 -3.33
CA ASN A 129 -6.76 24.83 -2.65
C ASN A 129 -5.35 25.27 -3.11
N LEU A 130 -4.48 24.32 -3.48
CA LEU A 130 -3.15 24.64 -4.03
C LEU A 130 -3.23 25.41 -5.37
N LYS A 131 -4.18 25.06 -6.25
CA LYS A 131 -4.35 25.71 -7.56
C LYS A 131 -4.89 27.14 -7.46
N GLU A 132 -5.61 27.47 -6.38
CA GLU A 132 -6.11 28.82 -6.13
C GLU A 132 -4.98 29.76 -5.66
N GLN A 133 -3.94 29.24 -4.99
CA GLN A 133 -2.80 30.03 -4.55
C GLN A 133 -1.89 30.44 -5.71
N ASP A 134 -1.55 29.51 -6.62
CA ASP A 134 -0.78 29.81 -7.84
C ASP A 134 -1.54 30.72 -8.84
N GLY A 135 -2.86 30.87 -8.69
CA GLY A 135 -3.69 31.67 -9.60
C GLY A 135 -3.56 33.19 -9.47
N THR A 136 -2.95 33.72 -8.41
CA THR A 136 -3.01 35.16 -8.06
C THR A 136 -1.89 36.02 -8.65
N SER A 137 -1.53 35.79 -9.92
CA SER A 137 -0.47 36.54 -10.63
C SER A 137 -0.82 36.96 -12.06
N CYS A 138 -2.02 37.50 -12.31
CA CYS A 138 -2.33 38.15 -13.60
C CYS A 138 -3.45 39.21 -13.54
N CYS A 139 -3.11 40.41 -13.06
CA CYS A 139 -3.94 41.63 -13.23
C CYS A 139 -3.10 42.75 -13.85
N PRO A 140 -3.17 42.97 -15.19
CA PRO A 140 -2.64 44.19 -15.78
C PRO A 140 -3.49 45.40 -15.33
N LYS A 141 -2.83 46.57 -15.22
CA LYS A 141 -3.46 47.88 -15.08
C LYS A 141 -3.49 48.61 -16.42
#